data_AF-A0A3C1UGP2-F1
#
_entry.id   AF-A0A3C1UGP2-F1
#
_cell.length_a   1.000
_cell.length_b   1.000
_cell.length_c   1.000
_cell.angle_alpha   90.00
_cell.angle_beta   90.00
_cell.angle_gamma   90.00
#
_symmetry.space_group_name_H-M   'P 1'
#
loop_
_entity.id
_entity.type
_entity.pdbx_description
1 polymer ?
#
loop_
_entity_poly.entity_id
_entity_poly.type
_entity_poly.pdbx_seq_one_letter_code
_entity_poly.pdbx_strand_id
1 'polypeptide(L)' 'MGLKSMLMRKMMASKMKDVPPEQQEKIFAMIEKNPDFFQKIAVEVQEKMKGGMDQMAATMAVMTKYQDDMKGML' A
#
# COMPACT_ATOMS: atom_id res chain seq x y z
N MET A 1 6.50 -18.61 -15.18
CA MET A 1 5.48 -17.57 -14.93
C MET A 1 4.46 -17.61 -16.07
N GLY A 2 3.21 -17.99 -15.81
CA GLY A 2 2.21 -18.25 -16.85
C GLY A 2 1.44 -16.99 -17.28
N LEU A 3 0.73 -17.07 -18.41
CA LEU A 3 -0.12 -16.01 -18.97
C LEU A 3 -1.06 -15.36 -17.93
N LYS A 4 -1.52 -16.14 -16.95
CA LYS A 4 -2.37 -15.70 -15.84
C LYS A 4 -1.72 -14.62 -14.97
N SER A 5 -0.41 -14.73 -14.74
CA SER A 5 0.37 -13.73 -14.01
C SER A 5 0.48 -12.42 -14.78
N MET A 6 0.56 -12.48 -16.12
CA MET A 6 0.65 -11.29 -16.97
C MET A 6 -0.70 -10.55 -17.05
N LEU A 7 -1.80 -11.30 -17.14
CA LEU A 7 -3.16 -10.72 -17.17
C LEU A 7 -3.52 -10.06 -15.84
N MET A 8 -3.20 -10.70 -14.70
CA MET A 8 -3.38 -10.13 -13.36
C MET A 8 -2.53 -8.88 -13.17
N ARG A 9 -1.25 -8.87 -13.60
CA ARG A 9 -0.41 -7.66 -13.60
C ARG A 9 -1.04 -6.53 -14.40
N LYS A 10 -1.60 -6.82 -15.59
CA LYS A 10 -2.21 -5.80 -16.47
C LYS A 10 -3.52 -5.22 -15.89
N MET A 11 -4.29 -6.04 -15.19
CA MET A 11 -5.52 -5.62 -14.53
C MET A 11 -5.22 -4.79 -13.26
N MET A 12 -4.26 -5.21 -12.45
CA MET A 12 -3.76 -4.41 -11.32
C MET A 12 -3.13 -3.10 -11.80
N ALA A 13 -2.26 -3.13 -12.82
CA ALA A 13 -1.71 -1.92 -13.43
C ALA A 13 -2.78 -1.00 -14.02
N SER A 14 -3.94 -1.54 -14.44
CA SER A 14 -5.05 -0.71 -14.92
C SER A 14 -5.88 -0.07 -13.80
N LYS A 15 -5.91 -0.67 -12.60
CA LYS A 15 -6.56 -0.10 -11.40
C LYS A 15 -5.60 0.73 -10.55
N MET A 16 -4.31 0.50 -10.71
CA MET A 16 -3.19 1.19 -10.07
C MET A 16 -2.40 1.98 -11.12
N LYS A 17 -3.06 2.52 -12.16
CA LYS A 17 -2.38 3.27 -13.24
C LYS A 17 -1.51 4.41 -12.73
N ASP A 18 -1.90 4.97 -11.60
CA ASP A 18 -1.19 6.07 -10.93
C ASP A 18 -0.05 5.59 -10.02
N VAL A 19 0.12 4.28 -9.82
CA VAL A 19 1.15 3.69 -8.96
C VAL A 19 2.10 2.83 -9.81
N PRO A 20 3.33 3.31 -10.06
CA PRO A 20 4.35 2.58 -10.82
C PRO A 20 4.59 1.14 -10.31
N PRO A 21 4.86 0.18 -11.21
CA PRO A 21 5.12 -1.21 -10.84
C PRO A 21 6.31 -1.37 -9.88
N GLU A 22 7.31 -0.49 -9.95
CA GLU A 22 8.43 -0.45 -9.00
C GLU A 22 7.99 -0.03 -7.59
N GLN A 23 6.94 0.80 -7.47
CA GLN A 23 6.36 1.14 -6.17
C GLN A 23 5.55 -0.01 -5.61
N GLN A 24 4.86 -0.79 -6.45
CA GLN A 24 4.14 -1.99 -6.00
C GLN A 24 5.10 -3.03 -5.42
N GLU A 25 6.24 -3.30 -6.07
CA GLU A 25 7.25 -4.22 -5.53
C GLU A 25 7.92 -3.67 -4.27
N LYS A 26 8.15 -2.36 -4.18
CA LYS A 26 8.62 -1.73 -2.93
C LYS A 26 7.62 -1.89 -1.79
N ILE A 27 6.32 -1.66 -2.05
CA ILE A 27 5.27 -1.88 -1.04
C ILE A 27 5.29 -3.34 -0.58
N PHE A 28 5.38 -4.29 -1.52
CA PHE A 28 5.45 -5.71 -1.19
C PHE A 28 6.67 -6.07 -0.34
N ALA A 29 7.86 -5.58 -0.72
CA ALA A 29 9.10 -5.81 0.03
C ALA A 29 9.08 -5.16 1.42
N MET A 30 8.44 -4.00 1.57
CA MET A 30 8.25 -3.36 2.87
C MET A 30 7.27 -4.14 3.75
N ILE A 31 6.19 -4.70 3.18
CA ILE A 31 5.26 -5.59 3.88
C ILE A 31 5.98 -6.87 4.35
N GLU A 32 6.82 -7.48 3.50
CA GLU A 32 7.62 -8.65 3.88
C GLU A 32 8.63 -8.34 5.00
N LYS A 33 9.25 -7.15 4.97
CA LYS A 33 10.19 -6.74 6.03
C LYS A 33 9.51 -6.49 7.37
N ASN A 34 8.28 -5.96 7.37
CA ASN A 34 7.59 -5.61 8.62
C ASN A 34 6.07 -5.78 8.54
N PRO A 35 5.58 -7.04 8.53
CA PRO A 35 4.17 -7.34 8.28
C PRO A 35 3.23 -6.77 9.35
N ASP A 36 3.65 -6.77 10.62
CA ASP A 36 2.85 -6.24 11.74
C ASP A 36 2.60 -4.74 11.60
N PHE A 37 3.62 -4.00 11.17
CA PHE A 37 3.52 -2.56 10.93
C PHE A 37 2.53 -2.26 9.81
N PHE A 38 2.61 -2.97 8.68
CA PHE A 38 1.66 -2.80 7.58
C PHE A 38 0.24 -3.25 7.93
N GLN A 39 0.09 -4.26 8.78
CA GLN A 39 -1.21 -4.67 9.29
C GLN A 39 -1.85 -3.56 10.13
N LYS A 40 -1.07 -2.87 10.99
CA LYS A 40 -1.55 -1.66 11.70
C LYS A 40 -1.94 -0.54 10.74
N ILE A 41 -1.11 -0.25 9.74
CA ILE A 41 -1.41 0.76 8.71
C ILE A 41 -2.72 0.41 8.00
N ALA A 42 -2.91 -0.84 7.57
CA ALA A 42 -4.12 -1.27 6.87
C ALA A 42 -5.38 -1.13 7.73
N VAL A 43 -5.30 -1.47 9.02
CA VAL A 43 -6.41 -1.30 9.98
C VAL A 43 -6.74 0.20 10.15
N GLU A 44 -5.75 1.06 10.37
CA GLU A 44 -5.99 2.50 10.51
C GLU A 44 -6.55 3.13 9.23
N VAL A 45 -6.06 2.71 8.06
CA VAL A 45 -6.58 3.19 6.78
C VAL A 45 -8.05 2.78 6.64
N GLN A 46 -8.40 1.52 6.98
CA GLN A 46 -9.79 1.08 6.97
C GLN A 46 -10.66 1.86 7.97
N GLU A 47 -10.16 2.15 9.18
CA GLU A 47 -10.89 2.96 10.15
C GLU A 47 -11.17 4.37 9.63
N LYS A 48 -10.17 5.03 9.02
CA LYS A 48 -10.36 6.36 8.41
C LYS A 48 -11.32 6.32 7.23
N MET A 49 -11.26 5.27 6.41
CA MET A 49 -12.22 5.07 5.33
C MET A 49 -13.65 4.86 5.85
N LYS A 50 -13.82 4.08 6.93
CA LYS A 50 -15.12 3.93 7.60
C LYS A 50 -15.62 5.24 8.20
N GLY A 51 -14.71 6.13 8.60
CA GLY A 51 -15.00 7.50 9.02
C GLY A 51 -15.41 8.45 7.89
N GLY A 52 -15.45 7.98 6.64
CA GLY A 52 -15.87 8.78 5.48
C GLY A 52 -14.71 9.42 4.70
N MET A 53 -13.45 9.12 5.04
CA MET A 53 -12.32 9.58 4.21
C MET A 53 -12.17 8.73 2.94
N ASP A 54 -11.82 9.38 1.84
CA ASP A 54 -11.42 8.66 0.62
C ASP A 54 -10.16 7.82 0.86
N GLN A 55 -10.07 6.68 0.17
CA GLN A 55 -8.98 5.71 0.31
C GLN A 55 -7.60 6.37 0.19
N MET A 56 -7.42 7.28 -0.77
CA MET A 56 -6.17 8.01 -0.97
C MET A 56 -5.85 8.92 0.22
N ALA A 57 -6.83 9.70 0.71
CA ALA A 57 -6.67 10.60 1.85
C ALA A 57 -6.40 9.82 3.14
N ALA A 58 -7.11 8.73 3.38
CA ALA A 58 -6.88 7.83 4.51
C ALA A 58 -5.47 7.24 4.49
N THR A 59 -5.03 6.73 3.34
CA THR A 59 -3.68 6.17 3.15
C THR A 59 -2.62 7.23 3.39
N MET A 60 -2.76 8.43 2.82
CA MET A 60 -1.82 9.52 3.04
C MET A 60 -1.76 9.92 4.52
N ALA A 61 -2.91 10.08 5.17
CA ALA A 61 -2.98 10.49 6.57
C ALA A 61 -2.39 9.45 7.53
N VAL A 62 -2.45 8.15 7.19
CA VAL A 62 -1.82 7.08 7.98
C VAL A 62 -0.32 7.00 7.67
N MET A 63 0.08 7.04 6.39
CA MET A 63 1.50 7.06 6.04
C MET A 63 2.24 8.29 6.59
N THR A 64 1.61 9.47 6.61
CA THR A 64 2.18 10.67 7.25
C THR A 64 2.29 10.49 8.77
N LYS A 65 1.30 9.87 9.41
CA LYS A 65 1.33 9.57 10.86
C LYS A 65 2.50 8.64 11.20
N TYR A 66 2.77 7.66 10.36
CA TYR A 66 3.85 6.70 10.54
C TYR A 66 5.12 7.05 9.75
N GLN A 67 5.23 8.26 9.20
CA GLN A 67 6.34 8.64 8.34
C GLN A 67 7.68 8.58 9.08
N ASP A 68 7.69 8.99 10.35
CA ASP A 68 8.89 8.96 11.19
C ASP A 68 9.28 7.51 11.53
N ASP A 69 8.30 6.64 11.77
CA ASP A 69 8.53 5.20 11.99
C ASP A 69 9.08 4.53 10.71
N MET A 70 8.53 4.88 9.54
CA MET A 70 9.02 4.37 8.25
C MET A 70 10.44 4.87 7.95
N LYS A 71 10.76 6.13 8.28
CA LYS A 71 12.12 6.68 8.13
C LYS A 71 13.12 5.98 9.04
N GLY A 72 12.70 5.53 10.22
CA GLY A 72 13.55 4.72 11.12
C GLY A 72 13.80 3.30 10.62
N MET A 73 13.03 2.81 9.65
CA MET A 73 13.13 1.46 9.08
C MET A 73 13.80 1.40 7.70
N LEU A 74 14.07 2.55 7.07
CA LEU A 74 14.77 2.70 5.79
C LEU A 74 16.28 2.83 6.00
#